data_AF-A0A1H6SFM3-F1
#
_entry.id   AF-A0A1H6SFM3-F1
#
_cell.length_a   1.000
_cell.length_b   1.000
_cell.length_c   1.000
_cell.angle_alpha   90.00
_cell.angle_beta   90.00
_cell.angle_gamma   90.00
#
_symmetry.space_group_name_H-M   'P 1'
#
loop_
_entity.id
_entity.type
_entity.pdbx_description
1 polymer ?
#
loop_
_entity_poly.entity_id
_entity_poly.type
_entity_poly.pdbx_seq_one_letter_code
_entity_poly.pdbx_strand_id
1 'polypeptide(L)' 'MVQFSVYSKIFPNRSSLDTYMMTLRQNLPKHGSIRAMAVTEKQYNKMYLLVGDQTLTEQTLTDNTMVIL' A
#
# COMPACT_ATOMS: atom_id res chain seq x y z
N MET A 1 5.88 3.04 4.49
CA MET A 1 6.06 1.62 4.89
C MET A 1 5.18 1.42 6.10
N VAL A 2 4.31 0.39 6.10
CA VAL A 2 3.27 0.23 7.13
C VAL A 2 3.85 -0.44 8.38
N GLN A 3 4.58 -1.54 8.17
CA GLN A 3 5.27 -2.28 9.23
C GLN A 3 6.48 -2.99 8.62
N PHE A 4 7.35 -3.56 9.45
CA PHE A 4 8.37 -4.50 8.99
C PHE A 4 7.77 -5.57 8.07
N SER A 5 8.33 -5.70 6.87
CA SER A 5 7.87 -6.63 5.83
C SER A 5 6.43 -6.42 5.32
N VAL A 6 5.80 -5.27 5.60
CA VAL A 6 4.48 -4.90 5.06
C VAL A 6 4.54 -3.55 4.36
N TYR A 7 4.21 -3.56 3.08
CA TYR A 7 4.30 -2.40 2.19
C TYR A 7 2.94 -2.09 1.57
N SER A 8 2.65 -0.80 1.43
CA SER A 8 1.45 -0.29 0.77
C SER A 8 1.85 0.60 -0.42
N LYS A 9 1.02 0.61 -1.46
CA LYS A 9 1.16 1.48 -2.63
C LYS A 9 -0.22 1.93 -3.09
N ILE A 10 -0.38 3.23 -3.32
CA ILE A 10 -1.62 3.82 -3.79
C ILE A 10 -1.66 3.73 -5.32
N PHE A 11 -2.83 3.36 -5.85
CA PHE A 11 -3.11 3.34 -7.27
C PHE A 11 -4.33 4.22 -7.57
N PRO A 12 -4.30 5.05 -8.62
CA PRO A 12 -5.40 5.95 -8.93
C PRO A 12 -6.64 5.21 -9.44
N ASN A 13 -6.47 4.02 -10.01
CA ASN A 13 -7.56 3.20 -10.52
C ASN A 13 -7.15 1.72 -10.57
N ARG A 14 -8.13 0.87 -10.86
CA ARG A 14 -7.96 -0.59 -10.92
C ARG A 14 -7.03 -1.04 -12.05
N SER A 15 -7.11 -0.42 -13.23
CA SER A 15 -6.26 -0.76 -14.38
C SER A 15 -4.77 -0.55 -14.09
N SER A 16 -4.43 0.54 -13.39
CA SER A 16 -3.05 0.82 -12.94
C SER A 16 -2.54 -0.23 -11.96
N LEU A 17 -3.40 -0.69 -11.04
CA LEU A 17 -3.07 -1.79 -10.13
C LEU A 17 -2.81 -3.09 -10.91
N ASP A 18 -3.69 -3.46 -11.83
CA ASP A 18 -3.60 -4.72 -12.58
C ASP A 18 -2.33 -4.75 -13.47
N THR A 19 -2.02 -3.62 -14.13
CA THR A 19 -0.77 -3.45 -14.89
C THR A 19 0.45 -3.63 -14.00
N TYR A 20 0.46 -2.99 -12.83
CA TYR A 20 1.57 -3.10 -11.90
C TYR A 20 1.72 -4.52 -11.35
N MET A 21 0.62 -5.23 -11.08
CA MET A 21 0.64 -6.64 -10.66
C MET A 21 1.22 -7.56 -11.73
N MET A 22 0.94 -7.30 -13.00
CA MET A 22 1.55 -8.06 -14.10
C MET A 22 3.07 -7.91 -14.11
N THR A 23 3.57 -6.67 -14.00
CA THR A 23 5.02 -6.41 -13.93
C THR A 23 5.64 -6.97 -12.66
N LEU A 24 4.96 -6.88 -11.51
CA LEU A 24 5.47 -7.39 -10.24
C LEU A 24 5.66 -8.91 -10.28
N ARG A 25 4.72 -9.63 -10.91
CA ARG A 25 4.81 -11.09 -11.09
C ARG A 25 6.04 -11.52 -11.89
N GLN A 26 6.48 -10.70 -12.85
CA GLN A 26 7.69 -10.97 -13.64
C GLN A 26 8.98 -10.80 -12.84
N ASN A 27 8.94 -10.05 -11.73
CA ASN A 27 10.10 -9.70 -10.91
C ASN A 27 10.08 -10.40 -9.54
N LEU A 28 9.29 -11.47 -9.38
CA LEU A 28 9.20 -12.19 -8.11
C LEU A 28 10.52 -12.93 -7.80
N PRO A 29 10.94 -12.95 -6.51
CA PRO A 29 12.06 -13.77 -6.10
C PRO A 29 11.73 -15.27 -6.23
N LYS A 30 12.76 -16.10 -6.42
CA LYS A 30 12.62 -17.57 -6.57
C LYS A 30 12.14 -18.28 -5.30
N HIS A 31 12.27 -17.64 -4.15
CA HIS A 31 11.94 -18.19 -2.83
C HIS A 31 11.22 -17.13 -1.99
N GLY A 32 10.38 -17.59 -1.05
CA GLY A 32 9.64 -16.76 -0.11
C GLY A 32 8.12 -16.90 -0.26
N SER A 33 7.39 -16.20 0.60
CA SER A 33 5.93 -16.13 0.58
C SER A 33 5.49 -14.68 0.51
N ILE A 34 5.12 -14.23 -0.69
CA ILE A 34 4.66 -12.87 -0.95
C ILE A 34 3.18 -12.93 -1.35
N ARG A 35 2.35 -12.12 -0.69
CA ARG A 35 0.91 -11.98 -0.98
C ARG A 35 0.61 -10.50 -1.19
N ALA A 36 -0.32 -10.22 -2.09
CA ALA A 36 -0.81 -8.88 -2.33
C ALA A 36 -2.33 -8.86 -2.12
N MET A 37 -2.83 -7.79 -1.50
CA MET A 37 -4.26 -7.54 -1.33
C MET A 37 -4.57 -6.12 -1.81
N ALA A 38 -5.64 -6.00 -2.60
CA ALA A 38 -6.15 -4.70 -3.02
C ALA A 38 -7.18 -4.22 -2.00
N VAL A 39 -7.00 -3.01 -1.49
CA VAL A 39 -7.94 -2.33 -0.58
C VAL A 39 -8.25 -0.95 -1.13
N THR A 40 -9.46 -0.46 -0.89
CA THR A 40 -9.83 0.92 -1.22
C THR A 40 -9.25 1.89 -0.18
N GLU A 41 -9.08 3.16 -0.53
CA GLU A 41 -8.65 4.21 0.41
C GLU A 41 -9.57 4.27 1.65
N LYS A 42 -10.88 4.16 1.43
CA LYS A 42 -11.87 4.13 2.52
C LYS A 42 -11.69 2.93 3.46
N GLN A 43 -11.26 1.78 2.94
CA GLN A 43 -11.00 0.60 3.78
C GLN A 43 -9.68 0.76 4.53
N TYR A 44 -8.65 1.28 3.88
CA TYR A 44 -7.35 1.56 4.51
C TYR A 44 -7.51 2.55 5.67
N ASN A 45 -8.22 3.66 5.46
CA ASN A 45 -8.46 4.68 6.48
C ASN A 45 -9.33 4.19 7.65
N LYS A 46 -10.10 3.11 7.46
CA LYS A 46 -10.91 2.47 8.51
C LYS A 46 -10.19 1.32 9.22
N MET A 47 -8.89 1.13 8.96
CA MET A 47 -8.10 0.11 9.62
C MET A 47 -8.04 0.37 11.13
N TYR A 48 -8.34 -0.67 11.92
CA TYR A 48 -8.25 -0.58 13.37
C TYR A 48 -6.80 -0.71 13.82
N LEU A 49 -6.29 0.30 14.54
CA LEU A 49 -5.03 0.22 15.25
C LEU A 49 -5.28 -0.32 16.65
N LEU A 50 -4.86 -1.56 16.90
CA LEU A 50 -5.10 -2.23 18.18
C LEU A 50 -3.99 -1.94 19.21
N VAL A 51 -2.75 -1.71 18.74
CA VAL A 51 -1.56 -1.43 19.56
C VAL A 51 -0.58 -0.55 18.77
N GLY A 52 0.09 0.37 19.46
CA GLY A 52 1.09 1.28 18.87
C GLY A 52 0.49 2.60 18.41
N ASP A 53 1.31 3.42 17.76
CA ASP A 53 0.94 4.74 17.25
C ASP A 53 0.89 4.74 15.72
N GLN A 54 0.06 5.60 15.16
CA GLN A 54 0.04 5.84 13.71
C GLN A 54 1.38 6.40 13.26
N THR A 55 1.89 5.87 12.16
CA THR A 55 3.14 6.39 11.58
C THR A 55 2.93 7.83 11.10
N LEU A 56 3.97 8.67 11.18
CA LEU A 56 3.93 10.04 10.65
C LEU A 56 3.48 10.07 9.19
N THR A 57 3.85 9.04 8.42
CA THR A 57 3.47 8.90 7.01
C THR A 57 1.97 8.71 6.83
N GLU A 58 1.34 7.89 7.67
CA GLU A 58 -0.13 7.69 7.67
C GLU A 58 -0.88 8.96 8.07
N GLN A 59 -0.35 9.72 9.04
CA GLN A 59 -0.95 11.01 9.42
C GLN A 59 -0.92 12.00 8.25
N THR A 60 0.23 12.13 7.56
CA THR A 60 0.39 13.06 6.42
C THR A 60 -0.40 12.66 5.16
N LEU A 61 -0.73 11.38 4.98
CA LEU A 61 -1.48 10.88 3.82
C LEU A 61 -2.95 11.31 3.81
N THR A 62 -3.47 11.77 4.96
CA THR A 62 -4.89 12.12 5.11
C THR A 62 -5.23 13.48 4.50
N ASP A 63 -4.24 14.37 4.33
CA ASP A 63 -4.54 15.80 4.14
C ASP A 63 -4.19 16.43 2.80
N ASN A 64 -3.43 15.83 1.87
CA ASN A 64 -3.28 16.45 0.55
C ASN A 64 -2.96 15.47 -0.59
N THR A 65 -3.84 15.53 -1.59
CA THR A 65 -3.59 15.08 -2.96
C THR A 65 -2.40 15.88 -3.51
N MET A 66 -1.41 15.20 -4.10
CA MET A 66 -0.20 15.72 -4.77
C MET A 66 0.99 16.07 -3.87
N VAL A 67 1.92 15.13 -3.73
CA VAL A 67 3.33 15.44 -3.48
C VAL A 67 4.03 15.53 -4.84
N ILE A 68 4.38 16.75 -5.27
CA ILE A 68 5.33 16.97 -6.38
C ILE A 68 6.73 16.97 -5.74
N LEU A 69 7.60 16.07 -6.22
CA LEU A 69 9.03 16.03 -5.90
C LEU A 69 9.78 17.03 -6.78
#